data_AF-A0A652KFC4-F1
#
_entry.id   AF-A0A652KFC4-F1
#
_cell.length_a   1.000
_cell.length_b   1.000
_cell.length_c   1.000
_cell.angle_alpha   90.00
_cell.angle_beta   90.00
_cell.angle_gamma   90.00
#
_symmetry.space_group_name_H-M   'P 1'
#
loop_
_entity.id
_entity.type
_entity.pdbx_description
1 polymer ?
#
loop_
_entity_poly.entity_id
_entity_poly.type
_entity_poly.pdbx_seq_one_letter_code
_entity_poly.pdbx_strand_id
1 'polypeptide(L)'
;MTDYQVQPGEWGIHGVVLQPGQVTSFRFPDDVNEVEVLSHDGAAPVYFTVDGNEPSVEGRGSRVLPAAISSAQVEPPTAGPTVVKLISSGSPKVSVTRT
;
A
#
# COMPACT_ATOMS: atom_id res chain seq x y z
N MET A 1 -13.02 -2.48 -5.81
CA MET A 1 -12.09 -2.33 -4.69
C MET A 1 -11.76 -3.72 -4.20
N THR A 2 -10.48 -4.00 -4.00
CA THR A 2 -9.99 -5.29 -3.50
C THR A 2 -9.48 -5.06 -2.08
N ASP A 3 -9.86 -5.91 -1.12
CA ASP A 3 -9.49 -5.75 0.29
C ASP A 3 -8.77 -7.00 0.79
N TYR A 4 -7.61 -6.79 1.41
CA TYR A 4 -6.83 -7.79 2.11
C TYR A 4 -6.81 -7.48 3.61
N GLN A 5 -7.06 -8.51 4.42
CA GLN A 5 -6.95 -8.44 5.88
C GLN A 5 -5.70 -9.18 6.32
N VAL A 6 -4.80 -8.47 7.01
CA VAL A 6 -3.64 -9.08 7.68
C VAL A 6 -4.14 -9.68 8.99
N GLN A 7 -3.76 -10.92 9.31
CA GLN A 7 -4.14 -11.50 10.60
C GLN A 7 -3.31 -10.86 11.73
N PRO A 8 -3.81 -10.86 12.98
CA PRO A 8 -3.03 -10.36 14.11
C PRO A 8 -1.67 -11.08 14.21
N GLY A 9 -0.59 -10.31 14.27
CA GLY A 9 0.78 -10.83 14.35
C GLY A 9 1.40 -11.30 13.02
N GLU A 10 0.65 -11.29 11.91
CA GLU A 10 1.22 -11.59 10.59
C GLU A 10 2.01 -10.41 10.03
N TRP A 11 3.09 -10.72 9.30
CA TRP A 11 4.01 -9.72 8.77
C TRP A 11 3.38 -8.80 7.71
N GLY A 12 2.46 -9.31 6.89
CA GLY A 12 1.83 -8.52 5.85
C GLY A 12 1.30 -9.37 4.70
N ILE A 13 1.06 -8.73 3.55
CA ILE A 13 0.57 -9.38 2.34
C ILE A 13 1.61 -9.19 1.23
N HIS A 14 1.94 -10.27 0.52
CA HIS A 14 3.02 -10.28 -0.46
C HIS A 14 2.56 -10.64 -1.86
N GLY A 15 3.21 -10.05 -2.86
CA GLY A 15 3.10 -10.46 -4.26
C GLY A 15 1.75 -10.20 -4.91
N VAL A 16 1.02 -9.19 -4.45
CA VAL A 16 -0.27 -8.78 -5.01
C VAL A 16 -0.04 -8.04 -6.32
N VAL A 17 -0.73 -8.44 -7.39
CA VAL A 17 -0.75 -7.69 -8.65
C VAL A 17 -1.89 -6.68 -8.61
N LEU A 18 -1.57 -5.39 -8.67
CA LEU A 18 -2.59 -4.35 -8.70
C LEU A 18 -3.33 -4.36 -10.04
N GLN A 19 -4.59 -3.95 -10.01
CA GLN A 19 -5.39 -3.74 -11.21
C GLN A 19 -5.40 -2.24 -11.58
N PRO A 20 -5.19 -1.88 -12.86
CA PRO A 20 -5.19 -0.49 -13.29
C PRO A 20 -6.46 0.26 -12.87
N GLY A 21 -6.30 1.42 -12.25
CA GLY A 21 -7.40 2.29 -11.81
C GLY A 21 -8.24 1.73 -10.66
N GLN A 22 -7.88 0.58 -10.07
CA GLN A 22 -8.61 -0.03 -8.97
C GLN A 22 -7.87 0.18 -7.64
N VAL A 23 -8.56 0.76 -6.66
CA VAL A 23 -8.05 0.84 -5.29
C VAL A 23 -8.00 -0.55 -4.66
N THR A 24 -6.85 -0.88 -4.10
CA THR A 24 -6.58 -2.09 -3.31
C THR A 24 -6.24 -1.69 -1.87
N SER A 25 -6.88 -2.30 -0.89
CA SER A 25 -6.71 -1.98 0.53
C SER A 25 -6.08 -3.14 1.29
N PHE A 26 -5.20 -2.81 2.22
CA PHE A 26 -4.53 -3.72 3.15
C PHE A 26 -4.82 -3.21 4.56
N ARG A 27 -5.42 -4.07 5.39
CA ARG A 27 -5.81 -3.68 6.75
C ARG A 27 -5.05 -4.50 7.76
N PHE A 28 -4.34 -3.79 8.63
CA PHE A 28 -3.73 -4.34 9.82
C PHE A 28 -4.74 -4.13 10.97
N PRO A 29 -5.08 -5.18 11.73
CA PRO A 29 -6.07 -5.09 12.81
C PRO A 29 -5.53 -4.32 14.02
N ASP A 30 -4.22 -4.15 14.07
CA ASP A 30 -3.46 -3.51 15.13
C ASP A 30 -2.78 -2.22 14.67
N ASP A 31 -2.24 -1.48 15.65
CA ASP A 31 -1.47 -0.27 15.44
C ASP A 31 -0.04 -0.65 15.02
N VAL A 32 0.34 -0.22 13.83
CA VAL A 32 1.62 -0.57 13.21
C VAL A 32 2.48 0.69 13.23
N ASN A 33 3.65 0.61 13.85
CA ASN A 33 4.56 1.76 13.95
C ASN A 33 5.03 2.23 12.57
N GLU A 34 5.36 1.29 11.68
CA GLU A 34 5.83 1.59 10.33
C GLU A 34 5.36 0.51 9.34
N VAL A 35 4.99 0.96 8.15
CA VAL A 35 4.63 0.09 7.02
C VAL A 35 5.62 0.30 5.88
N GLU A 36 6.09 -0.79 5.30
CA GLU A 36 6.79 -0.79 4.02
C GLU A 36 5.84 -1.15 2.87
N VAL A 37 5.82 -0.32 1.84
CA VAL A 37 5.22 -0.65 0.54
C VAL A 37 6.36 -0.91 -0.43
N LEU A 38 6.42 -2.13 -0.98
CA LEU A 38 7.47 -2.59 -1.90
C LEU A 38 6.88 -2.87 -3.28
N SER A 39 7.47 -2.29 -4.33
CA SER A 39 7.23 -2.63 -5.74
C SER A 39 8.32 -3.59 -6.23
N HIS A 40 7.92 -4.78 -6.67
CA HIS A 40 8.84 -5.86 -7.06
C HIS A 40 9.34 -5.77 -8.49
N ASP A 41 8.54 -5.19 -9.38
CA ASP A 41 8.80 -5.20 -10.83
C ASP A 41 8.94 -3.79 -11.43
N GLY A 42 8.51 -2.75 -10.72
CA GLY A 42 8.53 -1.38 -11.23
C GLY A 42 7.68 -1.19 -12.49
N ALA A 43 6.70 -2.05 -12.76
CA ALA A 43 5.97 -2.04 -14.02
C ALA A 43 5.15 -0.75 -14.24
N ALA A 44 4.75 -0.08 -13.16
CA ALA A 44 4.05 1.20 -13.17
C ALA A 44 4.21 1.90 -11.80
N PRO A 45 3.98 3.22 -11.72
CA PRO A 45 4.03 3.93 -10.44
C PRO A 45 2.88 3.49 -9.53
N VAL A 46 3.12 3.46 -8.22
CA VAL A 46 2.14 3.11 -7.20
C VAL A 46 1.85 4.35 -6.36
N TYR A 47 0.59 4.74 -6.28
CA TYR A 47 0.11 5.84 -5.45
C TYR A 47 -0.58 5.27 -4.23
N PHE A 48 -0.25 5.75 -3.04
CA PHE A 48 -0.73 5.13 -1.82
C PHE A 48 -0.93 6.10 -0.65
N THR A 49 -1.72 5.66 0.31
CA THR A 49 -2.02 6.29 1.60
C THR A 49 -1.93 5.26 2.72
N VAL A 50 -1.63 5.71 3.93
CA VAL A 50 -1.51 4.85 5.14
C VAL A 50 -2.50 5.25 6.25
N ASP A 51 -3.31 6.27 5.99
CA ASP A 51 -4.31 6.84 6.90
C ASP A 51 -5.74 6.37 6.57
N GLY A 52 -5.87 5.41 5.63
CA GLY A 52 -7.15 4.93 5.12
C GLY A 52 -7.87 5.85 4.14
N ASN A 53 -7.36 7.04 3.82
CA ASN A 53 -7.94 7.89 2.78
C ASN A 53 -7.78 7.24 1.40
N GLU A 54 -8.69 7.50 0.47
CA GLU A 54 -8.59 6.93 -0.88
C GLU A 54 -7.49 7.63 -1.69
N PRO A 55 -6.49 6.91 -2.21
CA PRO A 55 -5.48 7.49 -3.07
C PRO A 55 -6.06 7.74 -4.47
N SER A 56 -5.43 8.63 -5.23
CA SER A 56 -5.76 8.89 -6.62
C SER A 56 -4.48 8.96 -7.45
N VAL A 57 -4.52 8.42 -8.67
CA VAL A 57 -3.39 8.49 -9.61
C VAL A 57 -3.03 9.96 -9.85
N GLU A 58 -1.78 10.31 -9.57
CA GLU A 58 -1.24 11.69 -9.69
C GLU A 58 -1.99 12.77 -8.88
N GLY A 59 -2.86 12.37 -7.95
CA GLY A 59 -3.61 13.33 -7.16
C GLY A 59 -2.91 13.76 -5.88
N ARG A 60 -3.38 14.89 -5.34
CA ARG A 60 -2.86 15.44 -4.09
C ARG A 60 -3.20 14.53 -2.92
N GLY A 61 -2.29 14.44 -1.95
CA GLY A 61 -2.48 13.63 -0.74
C GLY A 61 -2.07 12.16 -0.88
N SER A 62 -1.71 11.71 -2.09
CA SER A 62 -1.11 10.38 -2.29
C SER A 62 0.41 10.47 -2.22
N ARG A 63 1.04 9.50 -1.55
CA ARG A 63 2.46 9.23 -1.69
C ARG A 63 2.69 8.47 -3.00
N VAL A 64 3.89 8.58 -3.57
CA VAL A 64 4.21 7.93 -4.85
C VAL A 64 5.47 7.09 -4.72
N LEU A 65 5.36 5.85 -5.19
CA LEU A 65 6.47 5.00 -5.57
C LEU A 65 6.61 5.08 -7.09
N PRO A 66 7.79 5.48 -7.61
CA PRO A 66 8.00 5.58 -9.06
C PRO A 66 7.91 4.20 -9.73
N ALA A 67 7.81 4.20 -11.06
CA ALA A 67 7.86 2.99 -11.89
C ALA A 67 9.28 2.38 -11.92
N ALA A 68 9.71 1.85 -10.78
CA ALA A 68 10.98 1.19 -10.57
C ALA A 68 10.84 0.19 -9.41
N ILE A 69 11.71 -0.82 -9.39
CA ILE A 69 11.85 -1.69 -8.22
C ILE A 69 12.32 -0.82 -7.07
N SER A 70 11.47 -0.63 -6.07
CA SER A 70 11.67 0.35 -5.00
C SER A 70 10.74 0.06 -3.83
N SER A 71 11.08 0.56 -2.65
CA SER A 71 10.20 0.55 -1.50
C SER A 71 10.12 1.92 -0.82
N ALA A 72 9.05 2.10 -0.05
CA ALA A 72 8.83 3.27 0.78
C ALA A 72 8.35 2.80 2.15
N GLN A 73 9.07 3.23 3.18
CA GLN A 73 8.70 3.04 4.58
C GLN A 73 8.00 4.29 5.10
N VAL A 74 6.86 4.09 5.78
CA VAL A 74 6.00 5.18 6.23
C VAL A 74 5.37 4.85 7.58
N GLU A 75 5.50 5.77 8.52
CA GLU A 75 4.77 5.74 9.80
C GLU A 75 3.30 6.16 9.59
N PRO A 76 2.32 5.32 9.98
CA PRO A 76 0.90 5.70 9.98
C PRO A 76 0.62 6.82 10.99
N PRO A 77 -0.25 7.80 10.66
CA PRO A 77 -0.51 8.94 11.53
C PRO A 77 -1.52 8.65 12.66
N THR A 78 -2.07 7.43 12.73
CA THR A 78 -3.20 7.09 13.60
C THR A 78 -2.78 6.11 14.68
N ALA A 79 -3.15 6.38 15.93
CA ALA A 79 -3.17 5.36 16.98
C ALA A 79 -4.40 4.44 16.76
N GLY A 80 -4.20 3.23 16.24
CA GLY A 80 -5.27 2.27 15.96
C GLY A 80 -5.05 1.43 14.70
N PRO A 81 -6.07 0.70 14.21
CA PRO A 81 -5.92 -0.18 13.05
C PRO A 81 -5.36 0.57 11.82
N THR A 82 -4.22 0.10 11.32
CA THR A 82 -3.57 0.72 10.16
C THR A 82 -4.20 0.25 8.85
N VAL A 83 -4.58 1.19 7.99
CA VAL A 83 -5.19 0.90 6.67
C VAL A 83 -4.35 1.53 5.56
N VAL A 84 -3.75 0.68 4.74
CA VAL A 84 -2.93 1.08 3.61
C VAL A 84 -3.76 0.89 2.34
N LYS A 85 -3.88 1.94 1.52
CA LYS A 85 -4.60 1.87 0.25
C LYS A 85 -3.67 2.22 -0.90
N LEU A 86 -3.70 1.41 -1.95
CA LEU A 86 -2.84 1.53 -3.13
C LEU A 86 -3.71 1.66 -4.38
N ILE A 87 -3.26 2.44 -5.35
CA ILE A 87 -3.78 2.51 -6.72
C ILE A 87 -2.63 2.70 -7.71
N SER A 88 -2.76 2.16 -8.91
CA SER A 88 -1.81 2.36 -10.00
C SER A 88 -2.56 2.57 -11.31
N SER A 89 -1.93 3.25 -12.27
CA SER A 89 -2.39 3.30 -13.67
C SER A 89 -1.99 2.04 -14.46
N GLY A 90 -1.10 1.20 -13.92
CA GLY A 90 -0.71 -0.07 -14.49
C GLY A 90 -0.98 -1.25 -13.55
N SER A 91 -0.25 -2.35 -13.75
CA SER A 91 -0.41 -3.60 -12.99
C SER A 91 0.88 -4.06 -12.29
N PRO A 92 1.49 -3.22 -11.43
CA PRO A 92 2.71 -3.59 -10.72
C PRO A 92 2.42 -4.67 -9.67
N LYS A 93 3.42 -5.51 -9.43
CA LYS A 93 3.43 -6.47 -8.33
C LYS A 93 3.99 -5.84 -7.07
N VAL A 94 3.21 -5.86 -5.99
CA VAL A 94 3.53 -5.18 -4.73
C VAL A 94 3.46 -6.09 -3.50
N SER A 95 4.13 -5.67 -2.43
CA SER A 95 3.94 -6.17 -1.07
C SER A 95 3.68 -5.01 -0.11
N VAL A 96 2.91 -5.27 0.94
CA VAL A 96 2.68 -4.33 2.05
C VAL A 96 2.93 -5.06 3.36
N THR A 97 3.89 -4.58 4.14
CA THR A 97 4.38 -5.25 5.36
C THR A 97 4.56 -4.29 6.51
N ARG A 98 4.42 -4.78 7.74
CA ARG A 98 4.85 -4.07 8.95
C ARG A 98 6.38 -4.16 9.10
N THR A 99 7.01 -3.16 9.70
CA THR A 99 8.45 -3.15 10.03
C THR A 99 8.74 -2.87 11.49
#